data_AF-A0ABD3M7N5-F1
#
_entry.id   AF-A0ABD3M7N5-F1
#
_cell.length_a   1.000
_cell.length_b   1.000
_cell.length_c   1.000
_cell.angle_alpha   90.00
_cell.angle_beta   90.00
_cell.angle_gamma   90.00
#
_symmetry.space_group_name_H-M   'P 1'
#
loop_
_entity.id
_entity.type
_entity.pdbx_description
1 polymer ?
#
loop_
_entity_poly.entity_id
_entity_poly.type
_entity_poly.pdbx_seq_one_letter_code
_entity_poly.pdbx_strand_id
1 'polypeptide(L)'
;MAASTKRLLKERTNIARNPIPYVTFADDDNDDDDDDQNDTKMADASSSDNISQWRFILTLDPIHDSLEDSSEIGKAADSPYCCAPSSTSPTSASSSSTTGKTKGAAGLLAGVTRAATSRASKKSSSSNDTSTATSTSTTSSTTSSSTAEAAYFAFQLDFPATYPFKPPQITVLSPSYHPNIKKSSGEICDAILTGDGWGPTLNIRKICARLRKFLCEPDVQHPLETELGQLLSEKPGEYKVEAYKFARENASDRGKMVEEFLRKGGTKK
;
A
#
# COMPACT_ATOMS: atom_id res chain seq x y z
N MET A 1 1.03 -31.91 -11.72
CA MET A 1 0.01 -31.78 -10.66
C MET A 1 0.64 -31.90 -9.27
N ALA A 2 1.20 -33.05 -8.86
CA ALA A 2 1.60 -33.28 -7.46
C ALA A 2 2.62 -32.30 -6.83
N ALA A 3 3.60 -31.78 -7.59
CA ALA A 3 4.61 -30.88 -7.04
C ALA A 3 4.06 -29.48 -6.70
N SER A 4 3.22 -28.92 -7.57
CA SER A 4 2.55 -27.63 -7.34
C SER A 4 1.61 -27.71 -6.13
N THR A 5 0.75 -28.72 -6.09
CA THR A 5 -0.15 -28.99 -4.96
C THR A 5 0.60 -29.10 -3.63
N LYS A 6 1.71 -29.87 -3.58
CA LYS A 6 2.54 -29.99 -2.37
C LYS A 6 3.14 -28.65 -1.94
N ARG A 7 3.60 -27.81 -2.89
CA ARG A 7 4.13 -26.48 -2.57
C ARG A 7 3.03 -25.58 -2.00
N LEU A 8 1.85 -25.55 -2.61
CA LEU A 8 0.72 -24.75 -2.16
C LEU A 8 0.26 -25.15 -0.76
N LEU A 9 0.12 -26.46 -0.49
CA LEU A 9 -0.23 -26.94 0.84
C LEU A 9 0.81 -26.53 1.88
N LYS A 10 2.11 -26.59 1.55
CA LYS A 10 3.19 -26.13 2.43
C LYS A 10 3.12 -24.62 2.69
N GLU A 11 2.87 -23.80 1.67
CA GLU A 11 2.68 -22.35 1.83
C GLU A 11 1.51 -22.06 2.76
N ARG A 12 0.39 -22.79 2.60
CA ARG A 12 -0.81 -22.62 3.42
C ARG A 12 -0.56 -22.98 4.89
N THR A 13 0.10 -24.10 5.16
CA THR A 13 0.52 -24.47 6.53
C THR A 13 1.46 -23.42 7.14
N ASN A 14 2.36 -22.84 6.33
CA ASN A 14 3.26 -21.79 6.82
C ASN A 14 2.51 -20.49 7.19
N ILE A 15 1.50 -20.12 6.40
CA ILE A 15 0.66 -18.94 6.68
C ILE A 15 -0.19 -19.17 7.93
N ALA A 16 -0.81 -20.34 8.09
CA ALA A 16 -1.57 -20.66 9.30
C ALA A 16 -0.71 -20.58 10.58
N ARG A 17 0.57 -20.99 10.51
CA ARG A 17 1.51 -20.90 11.65
C ARG A 17 2.07 -19.50 11.88
N ASN A 18 2.22 -18.72 10.83
CA ASN A 18 2.73 -17.37 10.88
C ASN A 18 1.88 -16.50 9.96
N PRO A 19 0.77 -15.92 10.47
CA PRO A 19 -0.14 -15.11 9.68
C PRO A 19 0.53 -13.88 9.07
N ILE A 20 -0.08 -13.32 8.03
CA ILE A 20 0.36 -12.04 7.44
C ILE A 20 -0.49 -10.94 8.09
N PRO A 21 0.08 -9.99 8.85
CA PRO A 21 -0.71 -9.11 9.72
C PRO A 21 -1.79 -8.26 9.03
N TYR A 22 -1.62 -7.97 7.74
CA TYR A 22 -2.51 -7.13 6.93
C TYR A 22 -3.32 -7.93 5.90
N VAL A 23 -3.41 -9.26 6.07
CA VAL A 23 -4.14 -10.15 5.16
C VAL A 23 -5.04 -11.10 5.96
N THR A 24 -6.24 -11.37 5.44
CA THR A 24 -7.17 -12.38 5.97
C THR A 24 -7.53 -13.34 4.84
N PHE A 25 -7.25 -14.64 5.00
CA PHE A 25 -7.59 -15.64 3.97
C PHE A 25 -9.01 -16.17 4.18
N ALA A 26 -9.63 -16.70 3.13
CA ALA A 26 -11.01 -17.20 3.16
C ALA A 26 -11.26 -18.36 4.13
N ASP A 27 -10.20 -19.07 4.51
CA ASP A 27 -10.27 -20.33 5.22
C ASP A 27 -9.94 -20.18 6.72
N ASP A 28 -9.79 -18.94 7.18
CA ASP A 28 -9.46 -18.60 8.56
C ASP A 28 -10.72 -18.57 9.49
N ASP A 29 -11.94 -18.73 8.94
CA ASP A 29 -13.23 -18.62 9.67
C ASP A 29 -13.99 -19.97 9.80
N ASN A 30 -13.30 -21.11 9.88
CA ASN A 30 -13.96 -22.30 10.42
C ASN A 30 -14.03 -22.14 11.94
N ASP A 31 -15.12 -21.55 12.42
CA ASP A 31 -15.45 -21.39 13.83
C ASP A 31 -15.35 -22.73 14.57
N ASP A 32 -14.41 -22.79 15.50
CA ASP A 32 -14.37 -23.70 16.64
C ASP A 32 -15.55 -23.35 17.59
N ASP A 33 -16.75 -23.85 17.29
CA ASP A 33 -17.92 -23.80 18.19
C ASP A 33 -18.68 -25.14 18.23
N ASP A 34 -17.97 -26.25 18.34
CA ASP A 34 -18.53 -27.51 18.84
C ASP A 34 -17.58 -28.10 19.91
N ASP A 35 -17.70 -27.56 21.13
CA ASP A 35 -17.38 -28.28 22.36
C ASP A 35 -18.24 -29.55 22.42
N ASP A 36 -17.76 -30.67 21.87
CA ASP A 36 -18.13 -31.99 22.37
C ASP A 36 -17.07 -33.06 22.02
N GLN A 37 -16.43 -33.49 23.10
CA GLN A 37 -15.55 -34.64 23.27
C GLN A 37 -15.76 -35.79 22.26
N ASN A 38 -14.88 -35.97 21.28
CA ASN A 38 -14.53 -37.31 20.81
C ASN A 38 -13.11 -37.37 20.22
N ASP A 39 -12.39 -38.39 20.68
CA ASP A 39 -11.01 -38.69 20.36
C ASP A 39 -10.76 -38.95 18.85
N THR A 40 -9.61 -38.46 18.39
CA THR A 40 -8.92 -38.92 17.17
C THR A 40 -9.70 -38.81 15.86
N LYS A 41 -9.70 -37.61 15.27
CA LYS A 41 -9.71 -37.50 13.81
C LYS A 41 -8.65 -36.49 13.38
N MET A 42 -7.50 -37.02 12.99
CA MET A 42 -6.52 -36.31 12.17
C MET A 42 -7.28 -35.51 11.10
N ALA A 43 -7.01 -34.21 11.03
CA ALA A 43 -7.57 -33.26 10.09
C ALA A 43 -7.81 -33.91 8.74
N ASP A 44 -9.09 -34.19 8.49
CA ASP A 44 -9.60 -34.70 7.25
C ASP A 44 -9.46 -33.57 6.22
N ALA A 45 -8.43 -33.67 5.38
CA ALA A 45 -8.20 -32.82 4.22
C ALA A 45 -9.25 -33.05 3.09
N SER A 46 -10.53 -33.24 3.45
CA SER A 46 -11.68 -33.43 2.55
C SER A 46 -12.45 -32.13 2.28
N SER A 47 -11.74 -31.03 2.10
CA SER A 47 -12.15 -30.01 1.14
C SER A 47 -10.93 -29.73 0.27
N SER A 48 -10.68 -30.64 -0.67
CA SER A 48 -9.81 -30.41 -1.83
C SER A 48 -10.46 -29.44 -2.83
N ASP A 49 -11.27 -28.50 -2.34
CA ASP A 49 -11.86 -27.44 -3.13
C ASP A 49 -10.70 -26.56 -3.59
N ASN A 50 -10.30 -26.81 -4.84
CA ASN A 50 -9.37 -26.03 -5.64
C ASN A 50 -8.25 -25.31 -4.86
N ILE A 51 -7.30 -26.07 -4.28
CA ILE A 51 -6.07 -25.53 -3.65
C ILE A 51 -5.25 -24.63 -4.59
N SER A 52 -5.55 -24.63 -5.89
CA SER A 52 -5.00 -23.74 -6.91
C SER A 52 -5.73 -22.40 -7.05
N GLN A 53 -6.76 -22.10 -6.25
CA GLN A 53 -7.40 -20.79 -6.19
C GLN A 53 -7.46 -20.29 -4.75
N TRP A 54 -6.81 -19.17 -4.45
CA TRP A 54 -6.81 -18.59 -3.10
C TRP A 54 -7.49 -17.24 -3.13
N ARG A 55 -8.24 -16.92 -2.07
CA ARG A 55 -8.83 -15.61 -1.88
C ARG A 55 -8.45 -15.04 -0.53
N PHE A 56 -8.25 -13.73 -0.50
CA PHE A 56 -7.93 -13.01 0.72
C PHE A 56 -8.34 -11.56 0.64
N ILE A 57 -8.48 -10.92 1.80
CA ILE A 57 -8.64 -9.48 1.94
C ILE A 57 -7.30 -8.91 2.39
N LEU A 58 -6.83 -7.87 1.69
CA LEU A 58 -5.70 -7.05 2.07
C LEU A 58 -6.21 -5.76 2.73
N THR A 59 -5.71 -5.48 3.92
CA THR A 59 -6.06 -4.29 4.70
C THR A 59 -4.94 -3.26 4.64
N LEU A 60 -5.26 -2.04 4.20
CA LEU A 60 -4.40 -0.87 4.35
C LEU A 60 -4.88 -0.09 5.57
N ASP A 61 -4.19 -0.24 6.70
CA ASP A 61 -4.52 0.46 7.95
C ASP A 61 -3.37 1.38 8.38
N PRO A 62 -3.54 2.72 8.28
CA PRO A 62 -2.53 3.68 8.72
C PRO A 62 -2.18 3.61 10.21
N ILE A 63 -3.08 3.09 11.06
CA ILE A 63 -2.84 2.96 12.52
C ILE A 63 -1.80 1.86 12.79
N HIS A 64 -1.70 0.87 11.90
CA HIS A 64 -0.83 -0.30 12.03
C HIS A 64 0.37 -0.26 11.07
N ASP A 65 0.77 0.92 10.58
CA ASP A 65 1.91 1.08 9.66
C ASP A 65 3.31 0.89 10.29
N SER A 66 3.40 0.66 11.62
CA SER A 66 4.66 0.42 12.33
C SER A 66 5.32 -0.94 12.06
N LEU A 67 4.85 -1.67 11.05
CA LEU A 67 5.37 -2.97 10.66
C LEU A 67 6.82 -2.87 10.17
N GLU A 68 7.65 -3.82 10.59
CA GLU A 68 9.05 -3.92 10.17
C GLU A 68 9.17 -3.96 8.64
N ASP A 69 10.06 -3.11 8.11
CA ASP A 69 10.38 -2.88 6.70
C ASP A 69 9.29 -2.24 5.82
N SER A 70 8.77 -1.08 6.25
CA SER A 70 7.82 -0.27 5.47
C SER A 70 8.34 0.14 4.08
N SER A 71 9.65 0.13 3.84
CA SER A 71 10.26 0.40 2.53
C SER A 71 9.97 -0.68 1.49
N GLU A 72 9.86 -1.93 1.93
CA GLU A 72 9.59 -3.07 1.03
C GLU A 72 8.09 -3.27 0.78
N ILE A 73 7.24 -2.95 1.74
CA ILE A 73 5.80 -3.26 1.70
C ILE A 73 4.88 -2.05 1.46
N GLY A 74 5.41 -0.83 1.53
CA GLY A 74 4.65 0.42 1.43
C GLY A 74 3.93 0.80 2.73
N LYS A 75 3.66 2.11 2.89
CA LYS A 75 2.91 2.65 4.04
C LYS A 75 1.46 2.92 3.64
N ALA A 76 0.50 2.43 4.40
CA ALA A 76 -0.91 2.71 4.20
C ALA A 76 -1.23 4.21 4.32
N ALA A 77 -0.50 4.96 5.15
CA ALA A 77 -0.64 6.41 5.27
C ALA A 77 -0.33 7.17 3.97
N ASP A 78 0.57 6.62 3.15
CA ASP A 78 0.94 7.19 1.84
C ASP A 78 -0.09 6.83 0.75
N SER A 79 -0.92 5.81 1.00
CA SER A 79 -1.93 5.36 0.06
C SER A 79 -3.02 6.43 -0.17
N PRO A 80 -3.49 6.61 -1.42
CA PRO A 80 -4.58 7.52 -1.73
C PRO A 80 -5.94 7.07 -1.15
N TYR A 81 -6.03 5.84 -0.62
CA TYR A 81 -7.29 5.25 -0.16
C TYR A 81 -7.59 5.46 1.33
N CYS A 82 -6.59 5.82 2.15
CA CYS A 82 -6.72 5.74 3.61
C CYS A 82 -6.86 7.10 4.32
N CYS A 83 -6.39 8.18 3.69
CA CYS A 83 -6.32 9.50 4.33
C CYS A 83 -7.20 10.50 3.59
N ALA A 84 -8.17 11.07 4.30
CA ALA A 84 -8.97 12.18 3.78
C ALA A 84 -8.04 13.32 3.33
N PRO A 85 -8.24 13.87 2.12
CA PRO A 85 -7.51 15.05 1.69
C PRO A 85 -7.81 16.20 2.66
N SER A 86 -6.76 16.84 3.18
CA SER A 86 -6.92 18.04 4.00
C SER A 86 -7.68 19.08 3.20
N SER A 87 -8.84 19.51 3.70
CA SER A 87 -9.67 20.53 3.06
C SER A 87 -8.96 21.88 3.06
N THR A 88 -7.99 22.08 2.17
CA THR A 88 -7.51 23.42 1.82
C THR A 88 -8.36 23.89 0.65
N SER A 89 -9.40 24.65 0.95
CA SER A 89 -10.11 25.49 -0.01
C SER A 89 -9.09 26.32 -0.80
N PRO A 90 -9.26 26.53 -2.12
CA PRO A 90 -8.40 27.45 -2.84
C PRO A 90 -8.62 28.85 -2.27
N THR A 91 -7.61 29.37 -1.57
CA THR A 91 -7.57 30.79 -1.21
C THR A 91 -7.45 31.59 -2.50
N SER A 92 -8.54 32.28 -2.86
CA SER A 92 -8.57 33.29 -3.90
C SER A 92 -7.50 34.34 -3.62
N ALA A 93 -6.37 34.26 -4.33
CA ALA A 93 -5.39 35.33 -4.38
C ALA A 93 -5.96 36.46 -5.25
N SER A 94 -6.68 37.38 -4.60
CA SER A 94 -6.95 38.70 -5.15
C SER A 94 -5.69 39.56 -5.00
N SER A 95 -5.04 39.90 -6.10
CA SER A 95 -4.19 41.09 -6.16
C SER A 95 -4.24 41.72 -7.55
N SER A 96 -5.12 42.71 -7.67
CA SER A 96 -5.08 43.74 -8.69
C SER A 96 -3.95 44.72 -8.39
N SER A 97 -3.06 44.99 -9.36
CA SER A 97 -2.61 46.37 -9.64
C SER A 97 -1.86 46.47 -10.97
N THR A 98 -2.36 47.42 -11.74
CA THR A 98 -2.03 47.91 -13.08
C THR A 98 -0.64 48.55 -13.22
N THR A 99 -0.02 48.40 -14.40
CA THR A 99 0.55 49.44 -15.31
C THR A 99 1.85 48.97 -15.98
N GLY A 100 1.92 49.13 -17.30
CA GLY A 100 3.10 48.81 -18.12
C GLY A 100 3.82 50.04 -18.68
N LYS A 101 5.07 49.87 -19.12
CA LYS A 101 5.66 50.50 -20.33
C LYS A 101 7.10 50.02 -20.63
N THR A 102 7.25 49.33 -21.76
CA THR A 102 8.21 49.46 -22.89
C THR A 102 9.72 49.75 -22.72
N LYS A 103 10.50 48.89 -23.41
CA LYS A 103 11.67 49.10 -24.33
C LYS A 103 13.09 49.40 -23.80
N GLY A 104 14.04 48.52 -24.17
CA GLY A 104 15.21 48.89 -25.02
C GLY A 104 16.65 48.82 -24.47
N ALA A 105 17.45 47.91 -25.06
CA ALA A 105 18.86 48.02 -25.51
C ALA A 105 20.08 48.20 -24.55
N ALA A 106 21.00 47.21 -24.65
CA ALA A 106 22.47 47.24 -24.88
C ALA A 106 23.47 48.17 -24.11
N GLY A 107 24.63 47.60 -23.73
CA GLY A 107 25.91 48.29 -23.45
C GLY A 107 26.56 47.88 -22.11
N LEU A 108 27.59 47.01 -22.06
CA LEU A 108 29.05 47.24 -22.15
C LEU A 108 29.76 47.72 -20.85
N LEU A 109 30.73 46.88 -20.40
CA LEU A 109 32.10 47.16 -19.89
C LEU A 109 32.40 47.71 -18.47
N ALA A 110 33.30 46.95 -17.80
CA ALA A 110 34.56 47.36 -17.11
C ALA A 110 34.63 47.55 -15.57
N GLY A 111 35.71 46.97 -15.00
CA GLY A 111 36.53 47.53 -13.89
C GLY A 111 36.34 46.90 -12.50
N VAL A 112 37.18 45.98 -11.99
CA VAL A 112 38.54 46.11 -11.39
C VAL A 112 38.58 46.34 -9.86
N THR A 113 39.08 45.32 -9.13
CA THR A 113 39.82 45.31 -7.83
C THR A 113 39.08 45.73 -6.53
N ARG A 114 39.34 45.23 -5.30
CA ARG A 114 40.56 44.79 -4.59
C ARG A 114 40.26 43.76 -3.48
N ALA A 115 41.31 43.07 -3.04
CA ALA A 115 41.39 42.11 -1.94
C ALA A 115 41.78 42.75 -0.58
N ALA A 116 41.92 41.87 0.45
CA ALA A 116 42.61 42.02 1.76
C ALA A 116 41.78 42.67 2.90
N THR A 117 41.81 42.27 4.18
CA THR A 117 42.62 41.34 5.00
C THR A 117 42.07 41.28 6.44
N SER A 118 42.30 40.15 7.15
CA SER A 118 42.64 40.05 8.60
C SER A 118 41.56 40.39 9.65
N ARG A 119 41.53 39.93 10.91
CA ARG A 119 42.24 38.93 11.76
C ARG A 119 41.65 39.10 13.18
N ALA A 120 41.90 38.11 14.05
CA ALA A 120 41.82 38.09 15.53
C ALA A 120 40.51 37.52 16.10
N SER A 121 40.46 36.37 16.80
CA SER A 121 41.23 35.77 17.91
C SER A 121 40.65 36.04 19.29
N LYS A 122 40.53 34.94 20.07
CA LYS A 122 40.37 34.76 21.53
C LYS A 122 38.96 34.37 21.97
N LYS A 123 38.72 33.55 22.99
CA LYS A 123 39.39 32.50 23.80
C LYS A 123 38.39 32.20 24.94
N SER A 124 38.52 31.04 25.58
CA SER A 124 37.98 30.65 26.90
C SER A 124 36.47 30.31 26.95
N SER A 125 35.98 29.34 27.69
CA SER A 125 36.58 28.43 28.69
C SER A 125 35.64 27.25 28.95
N SER A 126 36.24 26.16 29.41
CA SER A 126 35.65 24.92 29.94
C SER A 126 34.59 25.10 31.04
N SER A 127 33.60 24.21 31.08
CA SER A 127 33.39 23.30 32.21
C SER A 127 32.42 22.20 31.80
N ASN A 128 32.79 20.95 32.10
CA ASN A 128 31.96 19.77 32.01
C ASN A 128 30.99 19.76 33.18
N ASP A 129 29.74 19.38 32.93
CA ASP A 129 28.92 18.68 33.91
C ASP A 129 28.17 17.54 33.21
N THR A 130 28.62 16.33 33.50
CA THR A 130 27.93 15.07 33.24
C THR A 130 27.09 14.79 34.47
N SER A 131 25.78 14.60 34.32
CA SER A 131 25.09 13.34 34.66
C SER A 131 23.57 13.51 34.80
N THR A 132 22.89 12.49 34.29
CA THR A 132 21.63 11.90 34.78
C THR A 132 20.30 12.39 34.19
N ALA A 133 19.87 11.60 33.20
CA ALA A 133 18.52 11.18 32.87
C ALA A 133 17.34 11.89 33.54
N THR A 134 16.50 12.52 32.72
CA THR A 134 15.08 12.15 32.53
C THR A 134 14.61 12.90 31.28
N SER A 135 14.88 12.35 30.10
CA SER A 135 14.22 12.81 28.88
C SER A 135 12.96 11.98 28.73
N THR A 136 11.90 12.41 29.40
CA THR A 136 10.54 12.15 28.97
C THR A 136 10.41 12.78 27.59
N SER A 137 10.72 12.01 26.55
CA SER A 137 10.36 12.37 25.19
C SER A 137 8.86 12.24 25.09
N THR A 138 8.20 13.34 25.45
CA THR A 138 6.82 13.66 25.14
C THR A 138 6.50 13.13 23.76
N THR A 139 5.62 12.14 23.75
CA THR A 139 4.83 11.72 22.60
C THR A 139 4.42 12.93 21.79
N SER A 140 4.97 13.04 20.58
CA SER A 140 4.45 13.90 19.52
C SER A 140 3.10 13.35 19.09
N SER A 141 2.09 13.48 19.94
CA SER A 141 0.69 13.34 19.55
C SER A 141 0.36 14.55 18.69
N THR A 142 0.63 14.44 17.40
CA THR A 142 0.10 15.34 16.40
C THR A 142 -1.41 15.14 16.37
N THR A 143 -2.11 15.90 17.21
CA THR A 143 -3.54 16.14 17.10
C THR A 143 -3.79 16.98 15.85
N SER A 144 -3.98 16.31 14.71
CA SER A 144 -4.76 16.83 13.59
C SER A 144 -5.77 15.76 13.23
N SER A 145 -7.05 16.04 13.46
CA SER A 145 -8.19 15.15 13.22
C SER A 145 -8.45 14.87 11.73
N SER A 146 -7.44 14.47 10.97
CA SER A 146 -7.65 13.73 9.73
C SER A 146 -7.98 12.30 10.15
N THR A 147 -9.23 11.89 10.02
CA THR A 147 -9.66 10.51 10.29
C THR A 147 -9.03 9.60 9.24
N ALA A 148 -7.83 9.12 9.52
CA ALA A 148 -7.22 8.05 8.75
C ALA A 148 -8.11 6.81 8.93
N GLU A 149 -8.63 6.30 7.83
CA GLU A 149 -9.55 5.15 7.78
C GLU A 149 -8.85 4.01 7.05
N ALA A 150 -9.12 2.77 7.48
CA ALA A 150 -8.61 1.61 6.80
C ALA A 150 -9.33 1.40 5.46
N ALA A 151 -8.59 0.99 4.43
CA ALA A 151 -9.13 0.55 3.15
C ALA A 151 -8.93 -0.96 2.96
N TYR A 152 -9.88 -1.61 2.30
CA TYR A 152 -9.91 -3.07 2.14
C TYR A 152 -9.99 -3.46 0.67
N PHE A 153 -9.18 -4.43 0.26
CA PHE A 153 -9.13 -4.93 -1.12
C PHE A 153 -9.22 -6.45 -1.12
N ALA A 154 -10.22 -7.01 -1.82
CA ALA A 154 -10.34 -8.45 -1.98
C ALA A 154 -9.57 -8.91 -3.22
N PHE A 155 -8.75 -9.94 -3.07
CA PHE A 155 -7.93 -10.51 -4.13
C PHE A 155 -8.23 -12.00 -4.32
N GLN A 156 -8.05 -12.46 -5.56
CA GLN A 156 -7.98 -13.85 -5.95
C GLN A 156 -6.63 -14.14 -6.60
N LEU A 157 -6.02 -15.27 -6.23
CA LEU A 157 -4.85 -15.86 -6.87
C LEU A 157 -5.23 -17.17 -7.54
N ASP A 158 -5.00 -17.27 -8.84
CA ASP A 158 -5.16 -18.52 -9.61
C ASP A 158 -3.79 -19.09 -9.96
N PHE A 159 -3.44 -20.20 -9.31
CA PHE A 159 -2.15 -20.88 -9.45
C PHE A 159 -2.15 -21.84 -10.65
N PRO A 160 -1.22 -21.66 -11.61
CA PRO A 160 -1.12 -22.59 -12.73
C PRO A 160 -0.56 -23.95 -12.28
N ALA A 161 -0.81 -25.00 -13.07
CA ALA A 161 -0.24 -26.32 -12.84
C ALA A 161 1.31 -26.34 -12.85
N THR A 162 1.93 -25.33 -13.45
CA THR A 162 3.38 -25.12 -13.52
C THR A 162 3.94 -24.27 -12.37
N TYR A 163 3.13 -23.87 -11.39
CA TYR A 163 3.61 -23.18 -10.20
C TYR A 163 4.61 -24.08 -9.43
N PRO A 164 5.73 -23.54 -8.89
CA PRO A 164 6.11 -22.12 -8.81
C PRO A 164 7.00 -21.62 -9.97
N PHE A 165 7.15 -22.38 -11.06
CA PHE A 165 7.94 -21.93 -12.22
C PHE A 165 7.25 -20.81 -13.01
N LYS A 166 5.91 -20.78 -13.02
CA LYS A 166 5.12 -19.63 -13.46
C LYS A 166 4.39 -18.99 -12.27
N PRO A 167 4.22 -17.66 -12.26
CA PRO A 167 3.46 -16.95 -11.24
C PRO A 167 1.98 -17.32 -11.23
N PRO A 168 1.26 -17.11 -10.11
CA PRO A 168 -0.19 -17.07 -10.13
C PRO A 168 -0.71 -15.88 -10.96
N GLN A 169 -1.90 -16.02 -11.51
CA GLN A 169 -2.69 -14.89 -12.01
C GLN A 169 -3.34 -14.19 -10.82
N ILE A 170 -3.41 -12.86 -10.85
CA ILE A 170 -3.99 -12.06 -9.77
C ILE A 170 -5.19 -11.29 -10.29
N THR A 171 -6.29 -11.33 -9.55
CA THR A 171 -7.50 -10.55 -9.84
C THR A 171 -7.98 -9.84 -8.59
N VAL A 172 -8.33 -8.57 -8.73
CA VAL A 172 -8.98 -7.77 -7.69
C VAL A 172 -10.48 -7.98 -7.79
N LEU A 173 -11.09 -8.50 -6.72
CA LEU A 173 -12.52 -8.81 -6.68
C LEU A 173 -13.37 -7.60 -6.26
N SER A 174 -12.78 -6.66 -5.52
CA SER A 174 -13.46 -5.45 -5.06
C SER A 174 -13.43 -4.33 -6.10
N PRO A 175 -14.49 -3.52 -6.21
CA PRO A 175 -14.45 -2.28 -6.99
C PRO A 175 -13.25 -1.43 -6.56
N SER A 176 -12.47 -0.96 -7.53
CA SER A 176 -11.22 -0.26 -7.27
C SER A 176 -11.07 0.97 -8.16
N TYR A 177 -10.65 2.08 -7.56
CA TYR A 177 -10.28 3.30 -8.27
C TYR A 177 -8.75 3.40 -8.31
N HIS A 178 -8.12 2.71 -9.25
CA HIS A 178 -6.67 2.58 -9.32
C HIS A 178 -6.20 2.57 -10.78
N PRO A 179 -5.17 3.35 -11.17
CA PRO A 179 -4.74 3.45 -12.57
C PRO A 179 -4.22 2.13 -13.15
N ASN A 180 -3.65 1.27 -12.32
CA ASN A 180 -3.14 -0.04 -12.72
C ASN A 180 -4.08 -1.23 -12.42
N ILE A 181 -5.36 -0.99 -12.09
CA ILE A 181 -6.40 -2.04 -11.97
C ILE A 181 -7.48 -1.76 -13.00
N LYS A 182 -7.78 -2.72 -13.86
CA LYS A 182 -8.82 -2.57 -14.89
C LYS A 182 -10.22 -2.59 -14.25
N LYS A 183 -11.02 -1.53 -14.44
CA LYS A 183 -12.32 -1.35 -13.77
C LYS A 183 -13.33 -2.45 -14.09
N SER A 184 -13.29 -2.99 -15.30
CA SER A 184 -14.27 -3.97 -15.79
C SER A 184 -14.00 -5.41 -15.35
N SER A 185 -12.73 -5.78 -15.19
CA SER A 185 -12.32 -7.16 -14.93
C SER A 185 -11.57 -7.37 -13.61
N GLY A 186 -11.08 -6.29 -12.98
CA GLY A 186 -10.21 -6.39 -11.81
C GLY A 186 -8.80 -6.91 -12.12
N GLU A 187 -8.46 -7.05 -13.40
CA GLU A 187 -7.13 -7.52 -13.83
C GLU A 187 -6.05 -6.47 -13.49
N ILE A 188 -4.89 -6.98 -13.07
CA ILE A 188 -3.67 -6.20 -12.87
C ILE A 188 -2.55 -6.77 -13.74
N CYS A 189 -1.55 -5.95 -14.06
CA CYS A 189 -0.43 -6.39 -14.88
C CYS A 189 0.43 -7.43 -14.13
N ASP A 190 0.83 -8.50 -14.82
CA ASP A 190 1.70 -9.55 -14.27
C ASP A 190 3.11 -9.03 -13.94
N ALA A 191 3.48 -7.86 -14.45
CA ALA A 191 4.69 -7.11 -14.11
C ALA A 191 4.88 -6.90 -12.60
N ILE A 192 3.81 -6.85 -11.80
CA ILE A 192 3.88 -6.80 -10.33
C ILE A 192 4.64 -8.02 -9.78
N LEU A 193 4.51 -9.17 -10.44
CA LEU A 193 5.21 -10.40 -10.08
C LEU A 193 6.50 -10.61 -10.88
N THR A 194 6.51 -10.24 -12.17
CA THR A 194 7.60 -10.57 -13.10
C THR A 194 8.67 -9.48 -13.22
N GLY A 195 8.36 -8.21 -12.94
CA GLY A 195 9.25 -7.06 -13.13
C GLY A 195 10.54 -7.13 -12.31
N ASP A 196 10.42 -7.38 -11.00
CA ASP A 196 11.57 -7.60 -10.10
C ASP A 196 12.17 -9.02 -10.23
N GLY A 197 11.84 -9.74 -11.30
CA GLY A 197 12.23 -11.13 -11.52
C GLY A 197 11.38 -12.10 -10.70
N TRP A 198 10.37 -12.69 -11.34
CA TRP A 198 9.69 -13.85 -10.75
C TRP A 198 10.69 -15.00 -10.58
N GLY A 199 10.69 -15.63 -9.40
CA GLY A 199 11.50 -16.80 -9.12
C GLY A 199 10.72 -17.84 -8.30
N PRO A 200 11.00 -19.15 -8.44
CA PRO A 200 10.37 -20.21 -7.65
C PRO A 200 10.51 -20.09 -6.12
N THR A 201 11.39 -19.21 -5.66
CA THR A 201 11.64 -18.88 -4.25
C THR A 201 10.68 -17.82 -3.71
N LEU A 202 9.95 -17.12 -4.58
CA LEU A 202 8.98 -16.10 -4.20
C LEU A 202 7.73 -16.80 -3.62
N ASN A 203 7.37 -16.41 -2.40
CA ASN A 203 6.32 -17.04 -1.62
C ASN A 203 5.09 -16.13 -1.51
N ILE A 204 3.99 -16.63 -0.97
CA ILE A 204 2.72 -15.88 -0.93
C ILE A 204 2.85 -14.61 -0.10
N ARG A 205 3.62 -14.64 0.99
CA ARG A 205 3.92 -13.45 1.80
C ARG A 205 4.56 -12.33 0.98
N LYS A 206 5.53 -12.66 0.11
CA LYS A 206 6.16 -11.69 -0.80
C LYS A 206 5.18 -11.18 -1.86
N ILE A 207 4.26 -12.01 -2.34
CA ILE A 207 3.19 -11.57 -3.25
C ILE A 207 2.29 -10.55 -2.55
N CYS A 208 1.82 -10.84 -1.33
CA CYS A 208 1.00 -9.91 -0.56
C CYS A 208 1.72 -8.59 -0.25
N ALA A 209 3.02 -8.64 0.06
CA ALA A 209 3.85 -7.46 0.24
C ALA A 209 3.92 -6.58 -1.03
N ARG A 210 4.15 -7.20 -2.19
CA ARG A 210 4.17 -6.48 -3.48
C ARG A 210 2.80 -5.88 -3.82
N LEU A 211 1.71 -6.59 -3.54
CA LEU A 211 0.35 -6.08 -3.74
C LEU A 211 0.05 -4.90 -2.81
N ARG A 212 0.48 -4.97 -1.54
CA ARG A 212 0.34 -3.83 -0.62
C ARG A 212 1.09 -2.62 -1.14
N LYS A 213 2.37 -2.79 -1.52
CA LYS A 213 3.19 -1.70 -2.06
C LYS A 213 2.56 -1.12 -3.33
N PHE A 214 2.09 -1.97 -4.24
CA PHE A 214 1.39 -1.58 -5.45
C PHE A 214 0.17 -0.69 -5.18
N LEU A 215 -0.62 -0.98 -4.15
CA LEU A 215 -1.76 -0.15 -3.75
C LEU A 215 -1.34 1.18 -3.08
N CYS A 216 -0.17 1.21 -2.43
CA CYS A 216 0.37 2.43 -1.84
C CYS A 216 1.03 3.35 -2.88
N GLU A 217 1.64 2.77 -3.91
CA GLU A 217 2.47 3.46 -4.91
C GLU A 217 1.98 3.12 -6.33
N PRO A 218 0.90 3.74 -6.83
CA PRO A 218 0.41 3.47 -8.19
C PRO A 218 1.42 3.90 -9.26
N ASP A 219 1.59 3.10 -10.31
CA ASP A 219 2.49 3.37 -11.43
C ASP A 219 1.81 4.26 -12.49
N VAL A 220 2.28 5.50 -12.62
CA VAL A 220 1.79 6.47 -13.61
C VAL A 220 2.32 6.23 -15.02
N GLN A 221 3.41 5.47 -15.19
CA GLN A 221 4.05 5.25 -16.50
C GLN A 221 3.31 4.19 -17.32
N HIS A 222 2.68 3.22 -16.66
CA HIS A 222 1.97 2.11 -17.32
C HIS A 222 0.53 1.91 -16.77
N PRO A 223 -0.35 2.91 -16.90
CA PRO A 223 -1.74 2.77 -16.44
C PRO A 223 -2.53 1.82 -17.35
N LEU A 224 -3.30 0.92 -16.74
CA LEU A 224 -4.33 0.13 -17.44
C LEU A 224 -5.57 0.98 -17.72
N GLU A 225 -5.87 1.92 -16.82
CA GLU A 225 -6.94 2.91 -16.95
C GLU A 225 -6.31 4.27 -17.28
N THR A 226 -6.19 4.58 -18.57
CA THR A 226 -5.48 5.77 -19.06
C THR A 226 -6.00 7.07 -18.45
N GLU A 227 -7.32 7.21 -18.28
CA GLU A 227 -7.95 8.40 -17.66
C GLU A 227 -7.49 8.60 -16.21
N LEU A 228 -7.41 7.51 -15.44
CA LEU A 228 -6.94 7.56 -14.05
C LEU A 228 -5.44 7.85 -13.96
N GLY A 229 -4.66 7.26 -14.87
CA GLY A 229 -3.22 7.54 -14.97
C GLY A 229 -2.94 9.01 -15.29
N GLN A 230 -3.71 9.58 -16.23
CA GLN A 230 -3.61 11.00 -16.56
C GLN A 230 -4.03 11.88 -15.37
N LEU A 231 -5.14 11.56 -14.69
CA LEU A 231 -5.57 12.31 -13.50
C LEU A 231 -4.52 12.27 -12.39
N LEU A 232 -3.94 11.10 -12.10
CA LEU A 232 -2.89 10.97 -11.11
C LEU A 232 -1.63 11.76 -11.50
N SER A 233 -1.25 11.76 -12.77
CA SER A 233 -0.08 12.48 -13.26
C SER A 233 -0.26 14.00 -13.28
N GLU A 234 -1.41 14.49 -13.75
CA GLU A 234 -1.66 15.93 -13.91
C GLU A 234 -2.15 16.58 -12.62
N LYS A 235 -2.97 15.85 -11.85
CA LYS A 235 -3.69 16.37 -10.70
C LYS A 235 -3.74 15.35 -9.54
N PRO A 236 -2.59 15.00 -8.96
CA PRO A 236 -2.51 13.98 -7.91
C PRO A 236 -3.39 14.29 -6.68
N GLY A 237 -3.62 15.57 -6.38
CA GLY A 237 -4.52 16.00 -5.31
C GLY A 237 -5.99 15.67 -5.59
N GLU A 238 -6.47 15.94 -6.81
CA GLU A 238 -7.84 15.58 -7.24
C GLU A 238 -8.00 14.06 -7.26
N TYR A 239 -7.02 13.34 -7.83
CA TYR A 239 -6.99 11.88 -7.80
C TYR A 239 -7.12 11.33 -6.38
N LYS A 240 -6.34 11.85 -5.42
CA LYS A 240 -6.38 11.39 -4.02
C LYS A 240 -7.76 11.62 -3.39
N VAL A 241 -8.41 12.75 -3.68
CA VAL A 241 -9.76 13.04 -3.19
C VAL A 241 -10.76 12.03 -3.73
N GLU A 242 -10.73 11.77 -5.04
CA GLU A 242 -11.64 10.84 -5.70
C GLU A 242 -11.39 9.39 -5.28
N ALA A 243 -10.13 8.97 -5.20
CA ALA A 243 -9.73 7.64 -4.75
C ALA A 243 -10.15 7.39 -3.30
N TYR A 244 -9.93 8.35 -2.39
CA TYR A 244 -10.37 8.26 -1.00
C TYR A 244 -11.91 8.20 -0.91
N LYS A 245 -12.61 9.07 -1.64
CA LYS A 245 -14.08 9.08 -1.66
C LYS A 245 -14.64 7.76 -2.19
N PHE A 246 -14.09 7.26 -3.31
CA PHE A 246 -14.49 6.00 -3.91
C PHE A 246 -14.22 4.84 -2.97
N ALA A 247 -13.03 4.80 -2.35
CA ALA A 247 -12.68 3.79 -1.36
C ALA A 247 -13.68 3.81 -0.22
N ARG A 248 -14.08 4.97 0.31
CA ARG A 248 -15.07 5.05 1.40
C ARG A 248 -16.49 4.64 0.98
N GLU A 249 -16.91 4.98 -0.23
CA GLU A 249 -18.24 4.65 -0.76
C GLU A 249 -18.38 3.17 -1.14
N ASN A 250 -17.28 2.55 -1.57
CA ASN A 250 -17.22 1.17 -2.03
C ASN A 250 -16.50 0.24 -1.04
N ALA A 251 -15.98 0.77 0.06
CA ALA A 251 -15.50 0.02 1.22
C ALA A 251 -16.71 -0.69 1.81
N SER A 252 -16.95 -1.89 1.30
CA SER A 252 -17.58 -2.91 2.12
C SER A 252 -16.72 -3.01 3.37
N ASP A 253 -17.33 -2.88 4.56
CA ASP A 253 -16.62 -3.18 5.79
C ASP A 253 -15.99 -4.58 5.67
N ARG A 254 -14.87 -4.80 6.37
CA ARG A 254 -14.15 -6.07 6.29
C ARG A 254 -15.08 -7.27 6.45
N GLY A 255 -16.08 -7.20 7.33
CA GLY A 255 -17.07 -8.26 7.55
C GLY A 255 -17.92 -8.55 6.31
N LYS A 256 -18.47 -7.52 5.65
CA LYS A 256 -19.20 -7.67 4.38
C LYS A 256 -18.34 -8.25 3.29
N MET A 257 -17.06 -7.87 3.21
CA MET A 257 -16.14 -8.46 2.23
C MET A 257 -15.87 -9.93 2.50
N VAL A 258 -15.73 -10.32 3.77
CA VAL A 258 -15.61 -11.74 4.17
C VAL A 258 -16.88 -12.50 3.73
N GLU A 259 -18.05 -11.99 4.09
CA GLU A 259 -19.35 -12.57 3.75
C GLU A 259 -19.62 -12.67 2.25
N GLU A 260 -19.21 -11.66 1.48
CA GLU A 260 -19.48 -11.59 0.04
C GLU A 260 -18.41 -12.31 -0.79
N PHE A 261 -17.13 -12.08 -0.54
CA PHE A 261 -16.06 -12.53 -1.43
C PHE A 261 -15.41 -13.84 -0.99
N LEU A 262 -15.26 -14.04 0.33
CA LEU A 262 -14.64 -15.24 0.88
C LEU A 262 -15.67 -16.38 0.97
N ARG A 263 -16.87 -16.13 1.51
CA ARG A 263 -17.92 -17.17 1.67
C ARG A 263 -18.53 -17.64 0.35
N LYS A 264 -18.73 -16.76 -0.65
CA LYS A 264 -19.23 -17.16 -1.99
C LYS A 264 -18.22 -18.04 -2.76
N GLY A 265 -17.01 -18.26 -2.26
CA GLY A 265 -16.05 -19.24 -2.80
C GLY A 265 -16.49 -20.70 -2.69
N GLY A 266 -17.48 -21.00 -1.83
CA GLY A 266 -18.02 -22.35 -1.68
C GLY A 266 -19.00 -22.79 -2.76
N THR A 267 -19.52 -21.90 -3.62
CA THR A 267 -20.49 -22.31 -4.64
C THR A 267 -20.53 -21.34 -5.81
N LYS A 268 -20.17 -21.83 -7.01
CA LYS A 268 -20.95 -21.67 -8.24
C LYS A 268 -20.57 -22.78 -9.23
N LYS A 269 -21.49 -23.75 -9.32
CA LYS A 269 -21.80 -24.71 -10.39
C LYS A 269 -20.71 -25.09 -11.40
#